data_AF-A0A6A1VLM1-F1
#
_entry.id   AF-A0A6A1VLM1-F1
#
_cell.length_a   1.000
_cell.length_b   1.000
_cell.length_c   1.000
_cell.angle_alpha   90.00
_cell.angle_beta   90.00
_cell.angle_gamma   90.00
#
_symmetry.space_group_name_H-M   'P 1'
#
loop_
_entity.id
_entity.type
_entity.pdbx_description
1 polymer ?
#
loop_
_entity_poly.entity_id
_entity_poly.type
_entity_poly.pdbx_seq_one_letter_code
_entity_poly.pdbx_strand_id
1 'polypeptide(L)'
;MRIEREAEMERMRAERQQEMKQEMKELENRLMREMRERMNDFMTNSSHTFEMSISHITGSSGTVESGASTEGPKCYCDLKAKSTIAFTKENFGRRFWGCVKFKDGGHCNYFAWRDPKMCSYGRRVITKLRAMHSQSRGEQCTWESIEREPRHETEVIVAMTEQHREEIVNMSKQHCIEIEKLKVQNRANIDAMIVQHRLEIDVERRVSDVKISGYRAALGVCLFLIFGIFAAHIFSTGLCTPLKLMLAA
;
A
#
# COMPACT_ATOMS: atom_id res chain seq x y z
N MET A 1 33.79 -1.79 -17.73
CA MET A 1 33.88 -0.68 -16.76
C MET A 1 32.53 -0.11 -16.32
N ARG A 2 31.70 0.54 -17.16
CA ARG A 2 30.43 1.17 -16.67
C ARG A 2 29.37 0.14 -16.25
N ILE A 3 29.20 -0.90 -17.05
CA ILE A 3 28.26 -2.02 -16.80
C ILE A 3 28.65 -2.79 -15.52
N GLU A 4 29.94 -3.01 -15.30
CA GLU A 4 30.44 -3.70 -14.10
C GLU A 4 30.20 -2.88 -12.83
N ARG A 5 30.41 -1.56 -12.87
CA ARG A 5 30.12 -0.66 -11.74
C ARG A 5 28.63 -0.58 -11.42
N GLU A 6 27.77 -0.60 -12.44
CA GLU A 6 26.31 -0.64 -12.26
C GLU A 6 25.87 -1.97 -11.63
N ALA A 7 26.39 -3.11 -12.11
CA ALA A 7 26.12 -4.42 -11.53
C ALA A 7 26.63 -4.57 -10.08
N GLU A 8 27.77 -3.95 -9.76
CA GLU A 8 28.31 -3.92 -8.40
C GLU A 8 27.46 -3.07 -7.46
N MET A 9 26.98 -1.90 -7.91
CA MET A 9 26.03 -1.09 -7.13
C MET A 9 24.69 -1.80 -6.91
N GLU A 10 24.17 -2.54 -7.90
CA GLU A 10 22.95 -3.32 -7.69
C GLU A 10 23.13 -4.46 -6.69
N ARG A 11 24.27 -5.16 -6.72
CA ARG A 11 24.59 -6.18 -5.70
C ARG A 11 24.66 -5.60 -4.30
N MET A 12 25.33 -4.46 -4.13
CA MET A 12 25.38 -3.77 -2.82
C MET A 12 23.99 -3.31 -2.34
N ARG A 13 23.10 -2.89 -3.25
CA ARG A 13 21.71 -2.56 -2.88
C ARG A 13 20.91 -3.79 -2.48
N ALA A 14 21.05 -4.90 -3.21
CA ALA A 14 20.38 -6.15 -2.91
C ALA A 14 20.84 -6.73 -1.56
N GLU A 15 22.14 -6.67 -1.27
CA GLU A 15 22.72 -7.12 -0.01
C GLU A 15 22.19 -6.31 1.18
N ARG A 16 22.21 -4.96 1.10
CA ARG A 16 21.61 -4.10 2.13
C ARG A 16 20.12 -4.35 2.34
N GLN A 17 19.36 -4.59 1.26
CA GLN A 17 17.95 -4.95 1.36
C GLN A 17 17.75 -6.31 2.04
N GLN A 18 18.65 -7.26 1.80
CA GLN A 18 18.59 -8.59 2.40
C GLN A 18 18.97 -8.55 3.89
N GLU A 19 19.99 -7.79 4.26
CA GLU A 19 20.37 -7.52 5.66
C GLU A 19 19.20 -6.91 6.44
N MET A 20 18.58 -5.84 5.92
CA MET A 20 17.44 -5.19 6.56
C MET A 20 16.23 -6.13 6.73
N LYS A 21 15.98 -7.01 5.75
CA LYS A 21 14.93 -8.04 5.85
C LYS A 21 15.26 -9.10 6.92
N GLN A 22 16.53 -9.48 7.02
CA GLN A 22 17.01 -10.43 8.02
C GLN A 22 16.85 -9.85 9.44
N GLU A 23 17.26 -8.59 9.64
CA GLU A 23 17.12 -7.87 10.91
C GLU A 23 15.66 -7.73 11.34
N MET A 24 14.76 -7.37 10.41
CA MET A 24 13.33 -7.32 10.69
C MET A 24 12.77 -8.67 11.14
N LYS A 25 13.18 -9.75 10.47
CA LYS A 25 12.74 -11.11 10.81
C LYS A 25 13.27 -11.55 12.18
N GLU A 26 14.49 -11.17 12.54
CA GLU A 26 15.05 -11.42 13.86
C GLU A 26 14.32 -10.65 14.96
N LEU A 27 13.96 -9.39 14.68
CA LEU A 27 13.16 -8.56 15.58
C LEU A 27 11.77 -9.16 15.82
N GLU A 28 11.09 -9.60 14.76
CA GLU A 28 9.79 -10.26 14.84
C GLU A 28 9.87 -11.56 15.67
N ASN A 29 10.88 -12.40 15.40
CA ASN A 29 11.11 -13.62 16.18
C ASN A 29 11.44 -13.35 17.65
N ARG A 30 12.09 -12.22 17.97
CA ARG A 30 12.34 -11.81 19.36
C ARG A 30 11.04 -11.38 20.03
N LEU A 31 10.25 -10.54 19.38
CA LEU A 31 8.96 -10.08 19.90
C LEU A 31 8.00 -11.25 20.16
N MET A 32 7.92 -12.20 19.22
CA MET A 32 7.07 -13.39 19.36
C MET A 32 7.51 -14.31 20.51
N ARG A 33 8.81 -14.36 20.83
CA ARG A 33 9.31 -15.07 22.02
C ARG A 33 8.92 -14.37 23.30
N GLU A 34 9.12 -13.05 23.38
CA GLU A 34 8.73 -12.25 24.55
C GLU A 34 7.22 -12.33 24.84
N MET A 35 6.37 -12.27 23.80
CA MET A 35 4.93 -12.44 23.97
C MET A 35 4.56 -13.84 24.51
N ARG A 36 5.23 -14.90 24.03
CA ARG A 36 5.03 -16.26 24.52
C ARG A 36 5.43 -16.40 25.99
N GLU A 37 6.57 -15.83 26.37
CA GLU A 37 7.06 -15.85 27.75
C GLU A 37 6.10 -15.12 28.69
N ARG A 38 5.65 -13.91 28.33
CA ARG A 38 4.62 -13.18 29.10
C ARG A 38 3.31 -13.96 29.26
N MET A 39 2.87 -14.63 28.19
CA MET A 39 1.67 -15.47 28.24
C MET A 39 1.85 -16.67 29.19
N ASN A 40 3.02 -17.31 29.16
CA ASN A 40 3.33 -18.43 30.05
C ASN A 40 3.39 -17.99 31.52
N ASP A 41 4.00 -16.84 31.82
CA ASP A 41 4.07 -16.28 33.19
C ASP A 41 2.68 -15.94 33.76
N PHE A 42 1.76 -15.50 32.91
CA PHE A 42 0.36 -15.27 33.30
C PHE A 42 -0.34 -16.59 33.69
N MET A 43 -0.12 -17.66 32.91
CA MET A 43 -0.76 -18.97 33.12
C MET A 43 -0.23 -19.70 34.37
N THR A 44 1.08 -19.64 34.62
CA THR A 44 1.72 -20.28 35.79
C THR A 44 1.34 -19.60 37.11
N ASN A 45 1.26 -18.26 37.14
CA ASN A 45 0.81 -17.51 38.31
C ASN A 45 -0.69 -17.67 38.63
N SER A 46 -1.52 -17.90 37.61
CA SER A 46 -2.95 -18.19 37.83
C SER A 46 -3.18 -19.59 38.43
N SER A 47 -2.31 -20.55 38.12
CA SER A 47 -2.45 -21.95 38.56
C SER A 47 -2.14 -22.14 40.05
N HIS A 48 -1.23 -21.34 40.61
CA HIS A 48 -0.90 -21.34 42.05
C HIS A 48 -2.06 -20.90 42.97
N THR A 49 -3.10 -20.25 42.42
CA THR A 49 -4.29 -19.83 43.18
C THR A 49 -5.44 -20.84 43.16
N PHE A 50 -5.34 -21.89 42.32
CA PHE A 50 -6.43 -22.85 42.09
C PHE A 50 -6.19 -24.22 42.74
N GLU A 51 -4.94 -24.68 42.88
CA GLU A 51 -4.65 -26.01 43.44
C GLU A 51 -4.94 -26.17 44.94
N MET A 52 -4.97 -25.09 45.74
CA MET A 52 -5.19 -25.19 47.18
C MET A 52 -6.65 -25.45 47.60
N SER A 53 -7.58 -25.65 46.64
CA SER A 53 -9.01 -25.80 46.91
C SER A 53 -9.63 -27.16 46.57
N ILE A 54 -8.86 -28.10 45.98
CA ILE A 54 -9.39 -29.40 45.50
C ILE A 54 -8.95 -30.57 46.39
N SER A 55 -9.07 -30.45 47.71
CA SER A 55 -8.88 -31.59 48.62
C SER A 55 -10.11 -31.97 49.45
N HIS A 56 -11.24 -31.26 49.30
CA HIS A 56 -12.44 -31.53 50.10
C HIS A 56 -13.76 -31.41 49.32
N ILE A 57 -13.95 -32.18 48.25
CA ILE A 57 -15.32 -32.49 47.77
C ILE A 57 -15.39 -33.97 47.41
N THR A 58 -15.48 -34.82 48.43
CA THR A 58 -15.94 -36.20 48.33
C THR A 58 -17.39 -36.26 48.83
N GLY A 59 -18.29 -36.72 47.96
CA GLY A 59 -19.56 -37.39 48.30
C GLY A 59 -20.73 -36.51 48.79
N SER A 60 -21.79 -36.40 47.97
CA SER A 60 -22.96 -37.28 48.12
C SER A 60 -24.04 -36.93 47.10
N SER A 61 -24.56 -37.97 46.45
CA SER A 61 -25.82 -37.97 45.71
C SER A 61 -26.99 -37.59 46.63
N GLY A 62 -27.92 -36.83 46.08
CA GLY A 62 -29.19 -36.48 46.72
C GLY A 62 -30.23 -36.12 45.68
N THR A 63 -30.66 -37.11 44.89
CA THR A 63 -31.97 -37.09 44.22
C THR A 63 -33.02 -37.45 45.24
N VAL A 64 -33.84 -36.48 45.66
CA VAL A 64 -35.17 -36.74 46.21
C VAL A 64 -36.11 -35.63 45.71
N GLU A 65 -37.26 -36.08 45.24
CA GLU A 65 -38.37 -35.39 44.60
C GLU A 65 -39.10 -34.41 45.52
N SER A 66 -39.95 -33.53 44.96
CA SER A 66 -41.41 -33.54 45.19
C SER A 66 -42.06 -32.17 44.96
N GLY A 67 -43.25 -32.19 44.37
CA GLY A 67 -43.98 -31.03 43.85
C GLY A 67 -44.46 -30.04 44.92
N ALA A 68 -44.40 -28.75 44.58
CA ALA A 68 -45.11 -27.69 45.30
C ALA A 68 -45.48 -26.55 44.34
N SER A 69 -46.80 -26.39 44.15
CA SER A 69 -47.55 -25.21 43.65
C SER A 69 -46.79 -24.10 42.88
N THR A 70 -47.19 -23.86 41.64
CA THR A 70 -46.73 -22.80 40.73
C THR A 70 -47.18 -21.37 41.13
N GLU A 71 -47.60 -21.15 42.38
CA GLU A 71 -48.09 -19.87 42.87
C GLU A 71 -47.24 -19.34 44.03
N GLY A 72 -46.36 -18.38 43.73
CA GLY A 72 -45.61 -17.65 44.76
C GLY A 72 -46.54 -16.91 45.75
N PRO A 73 -46.03 -16.49 46.91
CA PRO A 73 -46.85 -15.95 48.00
C PRO A 73 -47.57 -14.65 47.59
N LYS A 74 -48.73 -14.38 48.19
CA LYS A 74 -49.41 -13.09 48.06
C LYS A 74 -48.78 -12.06 49.00
N CYS A 75 -48.72 -10.81 48.53
CA CYS A 75 -48.36 -9.66 49.36
C CYS A 75 -49.55 -9.17 50.19
N TYR A 76 -49.35 -8.18 51.07
CA TYR A 76 -50.44 -7.61 51.88
C TYR A 76 -51.50 -6.81 51.09
N CYS A 77 -51.31 -6.62 49.78
CA CYS A 77 -52.36 -6.10 48.88
C CYS A 77 -53.24 -7.21 48.30
N ASP A 78 -53.06 -8.46 48.74
CA ASP A 78 -53.64 -9.69 48.19
C ASP A 78 -53.28 -9.98 46.72
N LEU A 79 -52.21 -9.33 46.22
CA LEU A 79 -51.64 -9.55 44.89
C LEU A 79 -50.47 -10.53 44.94
N LYS A 80 -50.30 -11.36 43.90
CA LYS A 80 -49.16 -12.29 43.78
C LYS A 80 -47.83 -11.55 43.81
N ALA A 81 -46.95 -11.91 44.74
CA ALA A 81 -45.64 -11.26 44.88
C ALA A 81 -44.71 -11.62 43.72
N LYS A 82 -43.85 -10.68 43.32
CA LYS A 82 -42.89 -10.85 42.23
C LYS A 82 -41.56 -11.35 42.75
N SER A 83 -40.99 -12.38 42.11
CA SER A 83 -39.62 -12.84 42.40
C SER A 83 -38.61 -11.90 41.75
N THR A 84 -37.65 -11.41 42.53
CA THR A 84 -36.55 -10.55 42.08
C THR A 84 -35.23 -11.04 42.66
N ILE A 85 -34.14 -10.84 41.94
CA ILE A 85 -32.77 -11.15 42.40
C ILE A 85 -32.21 -9.94 43.15
N ALA A 86 -31.64 -10.14 44.33
CA ALA A 86 -30.95 -9.09 45.07
C ALA A 86 -29.58 -8.82 44.46
N PHE A 87 -29.25 -7.54 44.30
CA PHE A 87 -27.96 -7.05 43.77
C PHE A 87 -27.07 -6.42 44.85
N THR A 88 -27.47 -6.50 46.13
CA THR A 88 -26.67 -5.97 47.24
C THR A 88 -25.41 -6.82 47.48
N LYS A 89 -24.38 -6.22 48.07
CA LYS A 89 -23.10 -6.91 48.35
C LYS A 89 -23.29 -8.19 49.18
N GLU A 90 -24.18 -8.15 50.16
CA GLU A 90 -24.40 -9.26 51.12
C GLU A 90 -25.35 -10.36 50.61
N ASN A 91 -26.21 -10.04 49.64
CA ASN A 91 -27.27 -10.95 49.15
C ASN A 91 -27.21 -11.14 47.63
N PHE A 92 -26.07 -10.87 47.00
CA PHE A 92 -25.95 -10.91 45.54
C PHE A 92 -26.37 -12.27 44.98
N GLY A 93 -27.26 -12.25 43.99
CA GLY A 93 -27.77 -13.47 43.34
C GLY A 93 -28.90 -14.17 44.11
N ARG A 94 -29.22 -13.76 45.34
CA ARG A 94 -30.27 -14.36 46.16
C ARG A 94 -31.65 -13.82 45.76
N ARG A 95 -32.64 -14.69 45.55
CA ARG A 95 -33.99 -14.27 45.18
C ARG A 95 -34.84 -13.91 46.39
N PHE A 96 -35.68 -12.89 46.24
CA PHE A 96 -36.72 -12.49 47.19
C PHE A 96 -38.05 -12.26 46.46
N TRP A 97 -39.14 -12.31 47.21
CA TRP A 97 -40.49 -11.94 46.82
C TRP A 97 -40.77 -10.53 47.30
N GLY A 98 -41.28 -9.68 46.41
CA GLY A 98 -41.66 -8.30 46.72
C GLY A 98 -43.06 -7.96 46.22
N CYS A 99 -43.69 -6.94 46.82
CA CYS A 99 -44.94 -6.39 46.32
C CYS A 99 -44.80 -5.92 44.86
N VAL A 100 -45.74 -6.30 43.99
CA VAL A 100 -45.74 -5.89 42.57
C VAL A 100 -45.86 -4.38 42.40
N LYS A 101 -46.56 -3.69 43.30
CA LYS A 101 -46.76 -2.23 43.30
C LYS A 101 -45.56 -1.43 43.81
N PHE A 102 -44.42 -2.08 44.13
CA PHE A 102 -43.27 -1.41 44.76
C PHE A 102 -42.79 -0.16 44.01
N LYS A 103 -42.93 -0.12 42.67
CA LYS A 103 -42.54 1.03 41.85
C LYS A 103 -43.64 2.10 41.71
N ASP A 104 -44.88 1.78 42.05
CA ASP A 104 -46.06 2.59 41.77
C ASP A 104 -46.47 3.49 42.96
N GLY A 105 -45.65 3.58 44.01
CA GLY A 105 -45.87 4.40 45.21
C GLY A 105 -46.94 3.86 46.19
N GLY A 106 -47.89 3.05 45.73
CA GLY A 106 -48.95 2.42 46.53
C GLY A 106 -48.62 1.01 47.05
N HIS A 107 -47.39 0.75 47.48
CA HIS A 107 -46.94 -0.59 47.87
C HIS A 107 -47.08 -0.88 49.37
N CYS A 108 -47.33 -2.15 49.69
CA CYS A 108 -47.48 -2.60 51.07
C CYS A 108 -46.18 -3.04 51.76
N ASN A 109 -45.01 -2.81 51.14
CA ASN A 109 -43.69 -3.21 51.68
C ASN A 109 -43.52 -4.71 51.95
N TYR A 110 -44.37 -5.58 51.37
CA TYR A 110 -44.18 -7.01 51.49
C TYR A 110 -42.81 -7.43 50.93
N PHE A 111 -42.07 -8.18 51.76
CA PHE A 111 -40.76 -8.71 51.45
C PHE A 111 -40.58 -10.08 52.10
N ALA A 112 -40.14 -11.07 51.33
CA ALA A 112 -39.77 -12.39 51.86
C ALA A 112 -38.63 -13.00 51.04
N TRP A 113 -37.64 -13.62 51.70
CA TRP A 113 -36.59 -14.34 50.98
C TRP A 113 -37.14 -15.62 50.33
N ARG A 114 -36.86 -15.82 49.04
CA ARG A 114 -37.20 -17.06 48.33
C ARG A 114 -36.15 -18.13 48.55
N ASP A 115 -34.89 -17.74 48.39
CA ASP A 115 -33.76 -18.64 48.58
C ASP A 115 -33.25 -18.55 50.03
N PRO A 116 -32.72 -19.64 50.60
CA PRO A 116 -32.05 -19.59 51.90
C PRO A 116 -30.85 -18.64 51.86
N LYS A 117 -30.36 -18.24 53.04
CA LYS A 117 -29.16 -17.40 53.13
C LYS A 117 -27.99 -18.19 52.54
N MET A 118 -27.29 -17.56 51.60
CA MET A 118 -26.11 -18.17 50.99
C MET A 118 -25.05 -18.48 52.06
N CYS A 119 -24.42 -19.65 51.94
CA CYS A 119 -23.32 -20.02 52.83
C CYS A 119 -22.13 -19.06 52.69
N SER A 120 -21.28 -19.01 53.71
CA SER A 120 -20.08 -18.15 53.72
C SER A 120 -19.17 -18.42 52.53
N TYR A 121 -19.03 -19.69 52.12
CA TYR A 121 -18.24 -20.08 50.96
C TYR A 121 -18.79 -19.51 49.65
N GLY A 122 -20.07 -19.74 49.35
CA GLY A 122 -20.70 -19.22 48.12
C GLY A 122 -20.62 -17.70 48.04
N ARG A 123 -20.77 -16.99 49.16
CA ARG A 123 -20.62 -15.53 49.23
C ARG A 123 -19.20 -15.09 48.89
N ARG A 124 -18.17 -15.77 49.42
CA ARG A 124 -16.77 -15.47 49.12
C ARG A 124 -16.45 -15.68 47.64
N VAL A 125 -16.90 -16.79 47.06
CA VAL A 125 -16.69 -17.10 45.63
C VAL A 125 -17.30 -16.02 44.74
N ILE A 126 -18.58 -15.69 44.93
CA ILE A 126 -19.27 -14.67 44.13
C ILE A 126 -18.61 -13.30 44.27
N THR A 127 -18.20 -12.93 45.50
CA THR A 127 -17.51 -11.66 45.74
C THR A 127 -16.17 -11.63 45.00
N LYS A 128 -15.38 -12.70 45.07
CA LYS A 128 -14.10 -12.81 44.38
C LYS A 128 -14.28 -12.75 42.86
N LEU A 129 -15.24 -13.48 42.30
CA LEU A 129 -15.53 -13.47 40.86
C LEU A 129 -15.88 -12.07 40.35
N ARG A 130 -16.66 -11.29 41.10
CA ARG A 130 -16.98 -9.91 40.71
C ARG A 130 -15.79 -8.98 40.78
N ALA A 131 -14.94 -9.12 41.80
CA ALA A 131 -13.70 -8.37 41.90
C ALA A 131 -12.77 -8.69 40.72
N MET A 132 -12.58 -9.97 40.40
CA MET A 132 -11.76 -10.41 39.27
C MET A 132 -12.33 -9.92 37.93
N HIS A 133 -13.65 -9.99 37.73
CA HIS A 133 -14.28 -9.47 36.51
C HIS A 133 -14.15 -7.93 36.39
N SER A 134 -14.28 -7.20 37.49
CA SER A 134 -14.06 -5.75 37.50
C SER A 134 -12.61 -5.40 37.18
N GLN A 135 -11.67 -6.14 37.75
CA GLN A 135 -10.24 -5.95 37.51
C GLN A 135 -9.87 -6.28 36.06
N SER A 136 -10.31 -7.41 35.53
CA SER A 136 -10.08 -7.81 34.14
C SER A 136 -10.65 -6.81 33.14
N ARG A 137 -11.85 -6.25 33.41
CA ARG A 137 -12.39 -5.14 32.60
C ARG A 137 -11.57 -3.86 32.71
N GLY A 138 -11.05 -3.55 33.90
CA GLY A 138 -10.13 -2.44 34.11
C GLY A 138 -8.85 -2.61 33.31
N GLU A 139 -8.19 -3.75 33.45
CA GLU A 139 -7.00 -4.14 32.69
C GLU A 139 -7.25 -4.09 31.19
N GLN A 140 -8.38 -4.63 30.69
CA GLN A 140 -8.76 -4.52 29.29
C GLN A 140 -8.85 -3.05 28.81
N CYS A 141 -9.50 -2.17 29.58
CA CYS A 141 -9.55 -0.75 29.26
C CYS A 141 -8.15 -0.08 29.27
N THR A 142 -7.23 -0.57 30.12
CA THR A 142 -5.84 -0.08 30.12
C THR A 142 -5.08 -0.52 28.87
N TRP A 143 -5.19 -1.79 28.46
CA TRP A 143 -4.55 -2.30 27.24
C TRP A 143 -5.07 -1.60 25.99
N GLU A 144 -6.40 -1.39 25.88
CA GLU A 144 -7.01 -0.63 24.78
C GLU A 144 -6.54 0.84 24.73
N SER A 145 -6.15 1.40 25.87
CA SER A 145 -5.60 2.76 25.94
C SER A 145 -4.12 2.80 25.56
N ILE A 146 -3.32 1.83 26.02
CA ILE A 146 -1.90 1.69 25.67
C ILE A 146 -1.73 1.43 24.17
N GLU A 147 -2.60 0.61 23.56
CA GLU A 147 -2.52 0.31 22.13
C GLU A 147 -3.07 1.43 21.22
N ARG A 148 -3.76 2.43 21.78
CA ARG A 148 -4.39 3.49 20.99
C ARG A 148 -3.35 4.42 20.34
N GLU A 149 -2.33 4.79 21.11
CA GLU A 149 -1.24 5.66 20.65
C GLU A 149 -0.40 5.04 19.52
N PRO A 150 0.16 3.82 19.65
CA PRO A 150 0.91 3.20 18.56
C PRO A 150 0.04 2.87 17.34
N ARG A 151 -1.26 2.58 17.51
CA ARG A 151 -2.20 2.48 16.37
C ARG A 151 -2.32 3.80 15.63
N HIS A 152 -2.52 4.90 16.36
CA HIS A 152 -2.62 6.22 15.74
C HIS A 152 -1.33 6.61 15.02
N GLU A 153 -0.17 6.38 15.64
CA GLU A 153 1.12 6.61 14.98
C GLU A 153 1.26 5.77 13.70
N THR A 154 0.88 4.49 13.75
CA THR A 154 0.91 3.63 12.57
C THR A 154 -0.01 4.14 11.47
N GLU A 155 -1.23 4.57 11.80
CA GLU A 155 -2.18 5.16 10.85
C GLU A 155 -1.62 6.43 10.19
N VAL A 156 -0.99 7.31 10.98
CA VAL A 156 -0.35 8.53 10.49
C VAL A 156 0.82 8.21 9.56
N ILE A 157 1.68 7.24 9.94
CA ILE A 157 2.80 6.81 9.11
C ILE A 157 2.28 6.23 7.78
N VAL A 158 1.29 5.34 7.82
CA VAL A 158 0.70 4.75 6.62
C VAL A 158 0.13 5.83 5.70
N ALA A 159 -0.65 6.77 6.25
CA ALA A 159 -1.22 7.88 5.48
C ALA A 159 -0.13 8.75 4.85
N MET A 160 0.91 9.09 5.59
CA MET A 160 2.03 9.90 5.10
C MET A 160 2.84 9.16 4.02
N THR A 161 3.06 7.86 4.17
CA THR A 161 3.75 7.05 3.16
C THR A 161 2.95 6.92 1.87
N GLU A 162 1.63 6.78 1.94
CA GLU A 162 0.79 6.73 0.73
C GLU A 162 0.76 8.09 0.03
N GLN A 163 0.67 9.19 0.78
CA GLN A 163 0.77 10.53 0.20
C GLN A 163 2.10 10.71 -0.55
N HIS A 164 3.22 10.38 0.10
CA HIS A 164 4.53 10.51 -0.54
C HIS A 164 4.69 9.61 -1.77
N ARG A 165 4.10 8.42 -1.72
CA ARG A 165 4.04 7.50 -2.87
C ARG A 165 3.30 8.13 -4.06
N GLU A 166 2.15 8.76 -3.83
CA GLU A 166 1.41 9.46 -4.88
C GLU A 166 2.21 10.62 -5.48
N GLU A 167 2.89 11.41 -4.65
CA GLU A 167 3.78 12.49 -5.09
C GLU A 167 4.90 11.98 -6.01
N ILE A 168 5.57 10.89 -5.63
CA ILE A 168 6.60 10.25 -6.45
C ILE A 168 6.03 9.80 -7.79
N VAL A 169 4.87 9.13 -7.79
CA VAL A 169 4.22 8.65 -9.01
C VAL A 169 3.84 9.81 -9.92
N ASN A 170 3.32 10.91 -9.35
CA ASN A 170 2.93 12.08 -10.12
C ASN A 170 4.14 12.79 -10.73
N MET A 171 5.22 12.96 -9.95
CA MET A 171 6.47 13.54 -10.43
C MET A 171 7.10 12.69 -11.53
N SER A 172 7.08 11.36 -11.38
CA SER A 172 7.54 10.42 -12.40
C SER A 172 6.76 10.56 -13.71
N LYS A 173 5.42 10.64 -13.64
CA LYS A 173 4.57 10.89 -14.82
C LYS A 173 4.92 12.22 -15.50
N GLN A 174 5.12 13.28 -14.72
CA GLN A 174 5.50 14.59 -15.25
C GLN A 174 6.84 14.53 -15.98
N HIS A 175 7.84 13.87 -15.40
CA HIS A 175 9.14 13.67 -16.04
C HIS A 175 9.02 12.86 -17.33
N CYS A 176 8.18 11.82 -17.39
CA CYS A 176 7.96 11.05 -18.62
C CYS A 176 7.44 11.94 -19.75
N ILE A 177 6.45 12.80 -19.46
CA ILE A 177 5.89 13.73 -20.45
C ILE A 177 6.96 14.72 -20.94
N GLU A 178 7.74 15.27 -20.02
CA GLU A 178 8.79 16.23 -20.37
C GLU A 178 9.91 15.60 -21.21
N ILE A 179 10.32 14.38 -20.88
CA ILE A 179 11.28 13.61 -21.67
C ILE A 179 10.74 13.36 -23.08
N GLU A 180 9.47 12.99 -23.22
CA GLU A 180 8.85 12.75 -24.52
C GLU A 180 8.75 14.03 -25.36
N LYS A 181 8.38 15.14 -24.73
CA LYS A 181 8.38 16.47 -25.37
C LYS A 181 9.77 16.84 -25.88
N LEU A 182 10.80 16.70 -25.05
CA LEU A 182 12.19 16.98 -25.44
C LEU A 182 12.65 16.06 -26.57
N LYS A 183 12.29 14.77 -26.55
CA LYS A 183 12.58 13.83 -27.64
C LYS A 183 11.96 14.26 -28.97
N VAL A 184 10.69 14.65 -28.96
CA VAL A 184 9.99 15.12 -30.18
C VAL A 184 10.61 16.41 -30.69
N GLN A 185 10.90 17.37 -29.80
CA GLN A 185 11.53 18.63 -30.17
C GLN A 185 12.94 18.42 -30.74
N ASN A 186 13.75 17.56 -30.12
CA ASN A 186 15.09 17.25 -30.62
C ASN A 186 15.03 16.58 -31.99
N ARG A 187 14.08 15.66 -32.22
CA ARG A 187 13.87 15.05 -33.54
C ARG A 187 13.53 16.13 -34.58
N ALA A 188 12.58 17.01 -34.29
CA ALA A 188 12.18 18.07 -35.21
C ALA A 188 13.35 19.02 -35.53
N ASN A 189 14.18 19.36 -34.53
CA ASN A 189 15.38 20.17 -34.74
C ASN A 189 16.39 19.47 -35.65
N ILE A 190 16.64 18.18 -35.44
CA ILE A 190 17.52 17.38 -36.31
C ILE A 190 16.97 17.34 -37.73
N ASP A 191 15.67 17.07 -37.90
CA ASP A 191 15.03 17.03 -39.23
C ASP A 191 15.14 18.39 -39.95
N ALA A 192 14.93 19.50 -39.23
CA ALA A 192 15.11 20.84 -39.77
C ALA A 192 16.55 21.12 -40.21
N MET A 193 17.54 20.72 -39.39
CA MET A 193 18.96 20.83 -39.75
C MET A 193 19.29 20.02 -41.00
N ILE A 194 18.78 18.79 -41.11
CA ILE A 194 19.00 17.94 -42.29
C ILE A 194 18.39 18.58 -43.55
N VAL A 195 17.17 19.15 -43.45
CA VAL A 195 16.52 19.85 -44.58
C VAL A 195 17.34 21.07 -44.99
N GLN A 196 17.79 21.88 -44.05
CA GLN A 196 18.63 23.04 -44.32
C GLN A 196 19.92 22.62 -45.04
N HIS A 197 20.62 21.61 -44.52
CA HIS A 197 21.85 21.12 -45.14
C HIS A 197 21.63 20.57 -46.56
N ARG A 198 20.49 19.91 -46.81
CA ARG A 198 20.11 19.47 -48.17
C ARG A 198 19.91 20.65 -49.13
N LEU A 199 19.30 21.75 -48.66
CA LEU A 199 19.12 22.95 -49.48
C LEU A 199 20.46 23.61 -49.81
N GLU A 200 21.38 23.70 -48.85
CA GLU A 200 22.74 24.21 -49.06
C GLU A 200 23.47 23.39 -50.13
N ILE A 201 23.44 22.06 -50.04
CA ILE A 201 24.02 21.16 -51.05
C ILE A 201 23.37 21.37 -52.44
N ASP A 202 22.05 21.53 -52.50
CA ASP A 202 21.34 21.74 -53.77
C ASP A 202 21.72 23.08 -54.42
N VAL A 203 21.88 24.13 -53.62
CA VAL A 203 22.37 25.44 -54.09
C VAL A 203 23.79 25.32 -54.63
N GLU A 204 24.69 24.68 -53.90
CA GLU A 204 26.08 24.46 -54.35
C GLU A 204 26.14 23.64 -55.64
N ARG A 205 25.30 22.61 -55.76
CA ARG A 205 25.16 21.83 -56.98
C ARG A 205 24.70 22.70 -58.15
N ARG A 206 23.63 23.49 -58.00
CA ARG A 206 23.13 24.38 -59.07
C ARG A 206 24.18 25.40 -59.50
N VAL A 207 24.91 26.00 -58.55
CA VAL A 207 26.01 26.93 -58.87
C VAL A 207 27.09 26.23 -59.69
N SER A 208 27.42 24.99 -59.33
CA SER A 208 28.39 24.17 -60.07
C SER A 208 27.88 23.82 -61.47
N ASP A 209 26.62 23.46 -61.62
CA ASP A 209 25.99 23.15 -62.91
C ASP A 209 26.00 24.36 -63.86
N VAL A 210 25.71 25.56 -63.35
CA VAL A 210 25.79 26.81 -64.13
C VAL A 210 27.22 27.06 -64.62
N LYS A 211 28.22 26.89 -63.74
CA LYS A 211 29.65 27.02 -64.12
C LYS A 211 30.02 26.02 -65.20
N ILE A 212 29.67 24.74 -65.03
CA ILE A 212 29.93 23.67 -66.00
C ILE A 212 29.27 23.99 -67.34
N SER A 213 28.01 24.43 -67.34
CA SER A 213 27.30 24.85 -68.55
C SER A 213 28.01 26.00 -69.26
N GLY A 214 28.49 27.01 -68.51
CA GLY A 214 29.27 28.12 -69.03
C GLY A 214 30.57 27.66 -69.70
N TYR A 215 31.33 26.78 -69.04
CA TYR A 215 32.55 26.19 -69.62
C TYR A 215 32.27 25.41 -70.90
N ARG A 216 31.18 24.63 -70.95
CA ARG A 216 30.76 23.90 -72.16
C ARG A 216 30.40 24.84 -73.31
N ALA A 217 29.69 25.94 -73.03
CA ALA A 217 29.35 26.93 -74.05
C ALA A 217 30.59 27.63 -74.61
N ALA A 218 31.50 28.06 -73.74
CA ALA A 218 32.77 28.68 -74.15
C ALA A 218 33.62 27.73 -75.01
N LEU A 219 33.73 26.45 -74.60
CA LEU A 219 34.41 25.43 -75.40
C LEU A 219 33.76 25.25 -76.78
N GLY A 220 32.42 25.24 -76.85
CA GLY A 220 31.68 25.17 -78.11
C GLY A 220 31.99 26.34 -79.05
N VAL A 221 32.05 27.57 -78.53
CA VAL A 221 32.43 28.76 -79.30
C VAL A 221 33.87 28.64 -79.81
N CYS A 222 34.82 28.26 -78.94
CA CYS A 222 36.21 28.05 -79.33
C CYS A 222 36.33 27.03 -80.46
N LEU A 223 35.66 25.89 -80.35
CA LEU A 223 35.65 24.86 -81.40
C LEU A 223 35.06 25.41 -82.71
N PHE A 224 33.93 26.12 -82.66
CA PHE A 224 33.32 26.72 -83.85
C PHE A 224 34.25 27.71 -84.56
N LEU A 225 34.95 28.57 -83.81
CA LEU A 225 35.95 29.50 -84.36
C LEU A 225 37.12 28.76 -85.01
N ILE A 226 37.66 27.71 -84.35
CA ILE A 226 38.74 26.88 -84.90
C ILE A 226 38.30 26.21 -86.21
N PHE A 227 37.12 25.60 -86.23
CA PHE A 227 36.56 24.99 -87.45
C PHE A 227 36.34 26.03 -88.56
N GLY A 228 35.86 27.24 -88.22
CA GLY A 228 35.70 28.32 -89.17
C GLY A 228 37.02 28.80 -89.78
N ILE A 229 38.06 28.99 -88.96
CA ILE A 229 39.41 29.34 -89.44
C ILE A 229 39.95 28.23 -90.34
N PHE A 230 39.81 26.97 -89.94
CA PHE A 230 40.26 25.82 -90.73
C PHE A 230 39.54 25.75 -92.08
N ALA A 231 38.21 25.93 -92.11
CA ALA A 231 37.42 25.97 -93.33
C ALA A 231 37.80 27.15 -94.25
N ALA A 232 38.00 28.34 -93.69
CA ALA A 232 38.45 29.52 -94.43
C ALA A 232 39.85 29.32 -95.04
N HIS A 233 40.77 28.70 -94.28
CA HIS A 233 42.10 28.35 -94.77
C HIS A 233 42.04 27.33 -95.93
N ILE A 234 41.19 26.30 -95.83
CA ILE A 234 40.96 25.34 -96.93
C ILE A 234 40.43 26.05 -98.18
N PHE A 235 39.50 26.98 -98.03
CA PHE A 235 38.95 27.74 -99.15
C PHE A 235 39.99 28.67 -99.80
N SER A 236 40.75 29.42 -98.99
CA SER A 236 41.76 30.38 -99.47
C SER A 236 42.97 29.72 -100.12
N THR A 237 43.34 28.50 -99.72
CA THR A 237 44.46 27.75 -100.32
C THR A 237 44.06 27.03 -101.61
N GLY A 238 42.81 27.17 -102.07
CA GLY A 238 42.34 26.58 -103.33
C GLY A 238 42.26 25.05 -103.31
N LEU A 239 42.24 24.42 -102.12
CA LEU A 239 42.02 22.98 -101.98
C LEU A 239 40.58 22.57 -102.32
N CYS A 240 39.67 23.54 -102.49
CA CYS A 240 38.34 23.33 -103.04
C CYS A 240 38.31 23.69 -104.54
N THR A 241 38.96 22.86 -105.36
CA THR A 241 38.55 22.70 -106.76
C THR A 241 37.98 21.30 -106.93
N PRO A 242 36.74 21.10 -107.40
CA PRO A 242 36.26 19.78 -107.80
C PRO A 242 36.99 19.23 -109.04
N LEU A 243 38.07 19.87 -109.50
CA LEU A 243 38.81 19.52 -110.72
C LEU A 243 40.02 18.61 -110.48
N LYS A 244 40.38 18.27 -109.24
CA LYS A 244 41.53 17.38 -108.97
C LYS A 244 41.18 15.90 -108.81
N LEU A 245 39.90 15.50 -108.89
CA LEU A 245 39.51 14.08 -108.90
C LEU A 245 39.35 13.48 -110.31
N MET A 246 39.51 14.26 -111.38
CA MET A 246 39.28 13.81 -112.77
C MET A 246 40.57 13.63 -113.61
N LEU A 247 41.77 13.77 -113.03
CA LEU A 247 43.04 13.69 -113.77
C LEU A 247 44.06 12.70 -113.16
N ALA A 248 43.57 11.70 -112.45
CA ALA A 248 44.35 10.53 -112.03
C ALA A 248 43.65 9.21 -112.43
N ALA A 249 43.12 9.18 -113.66
CA ALA A 249 42.72 7.97 -114.39
C ALA A 249 43.46 7.95 -115.73
#